data_AF-A0A383RW56-F1
#
_entry.id   AF-A0A383RW56-F1
#
_cell.length_a   1.000
_cell.length_b   1.000
_cell.length_c   1.000
_cell.angle_alpha   90.00
_cell.angle_beta   90.00
_cell.angle_gamma   90.00
#
_symmetry.space_group_name_H-M   'P 1'
#
loop_
_entity.id
_entity.type
_entity.pdbx_description
1 polymer ?
#
loop_
_entity_poly.entity_id
_entity_poly.type
_entity_poly.pdbx_seq_one_letter_code
_entity_poly.pdbx_strand_id
1 'polypeptide(L)'
;MFTQEQACDHWETDIPWPKDYVDARAHLGVDHQYISLDEARGLLSPGCSVVLQIPGHWNGNDIALAHWPIGHTYRFEKAHRLTLEAAQAIGNTPEEAVIWPVAYLEAKARRLVHKRDMNIKEALQGTGIELVRPRKQRKAWERPLNCHGCGRFISWDGRFLNDCQNCGANNCP
;
A
#
# COMPACT_ATOMS: atom_id res chain seq x y z
N MET A 1 13.87 -21.33 0.27
CA MET A 1 12.59 -21.57 -0.44
C MET A 1 11.54 -21.75 0.64
N PHE A 2 10.43 -21.00 0.61
CA PHE A 2 9.36 -21.10 1.61
C PHE A 2 8.47 -22.29 1.25
N THR A 3 8.23 -23.23 2.15
CA THR A 3 7.47 -24.45 1.84
C THR A 3 5.96 -24.20 1.90
N GLN A 4 5.18 -25.07 1.23
CA GLN A 4 3.71 -25.01 1.22
C GLN A 4 3.13 -25.08 2.65
N GLU A 5 3.71 -25.90 3.51
CA GLU A 5 3.31 -26.02 4.92
C GLU A 5 3.55 -24.74 5.71
N GLN A 6 4.67 -24.05 5.47
CA GLN A 6 4.97 -22.76 6.11
C GLN A 6 4.00 -21.66 5.63
N ALA A 7 3.59 -21.66 4.36
CA ALA A 7 2.67 -20.66 3.84
C ALA A 7 1.24 -20.79 4.37
N CYS A 8 0.80 -22.01 4.72
CA CYS A 8 -0.57 -22.29 5.16
C CYS A 8 -0.85 -21.92 6.63
N ASP A 9 0.18 -21.71 7.45
CA ASP A 9 0.06 -21.39 8.88
C ASP A 9 0.16 -19.88 9.17
N HIS A 10 0.30 -19.06 8.12
CA HIS A 10 0.52 -17.62 8.19
C HIS A 10 -0.63 -16.81 7.56
N TRP A 11 -0.85 -15.58 8.04
CA TRP A 11 -1.87 -14.67 7.46
C TRP A 11 -1.44 -14.17 6.08
N GLU A 12 -2.38 -13.69 5.26
CA GLU A 12 -2.10 -13.21 3.89
C GLU A 12 -1.02 -12.12 3.83
N THR A 13 -0.81 -11.37 4.91
CA THR A 13 0.25 -10.34 5.03
C THR A 13 1.64 -10.91 5.29
N ASP A 14 1.73 -12.14 5.75
CA ASP A 14 2.93 -12.79 6.25
C ASP A 14 3.51 -13.81 5.25
N ILE A 15 2.82 -13.99 4.12
CA ILE A 15 3.28 -14.86 3.03
C ILE A 15 4.31 -14.11 2.20
N PRO A 16 5.53 -14.63 2.06
CA PRO A 16 6.58 -13.95 1.33
C PRO A 16 6.21 -13.83 -0.15
N TRP A 17 6.34 -12.62 -0.67
CA TRP A 17 6.14 -12.36 -2.09
C TRP A 17 7.20 -13.07 -2.94
N PRO A 18 6.82 -13.75 -4.03
CA PRO A 18 7.78 -14.30 -4.98
C PRO A 18 8.70 -13.20 -5.51
N LYS A 19 10.01 -13.43 -5.41
CA LYS A 19 11.03 -12.44 -5.77
C LYS A 19 10.85 -11.92 -7.20
N ASP A 20 10.67 -12.81 -8.17
CA ASP A 20 10.54 -12.41 -9.57
C ASP A 20 9.28 -11.57 -9.82
N TYR A 21 8.20 -11.83 -9.10
CA TYR A 21 6.96 -11.05 -9.17
C TYR A 21 7.17 -9.62 -8.68
N VAL A 22 7.85 -9.46 -7.53
CA VAL A 22 8.23 -8.16 -6.95
C VAL A 22 9.20 -7.45 -7.88
N ASP A 23 10.21 -8.15 -8.36
CA ASP A 23 11.28 -7.60 -9.18
C ASP A 23 10.77 -7.06 -10.51
N ALA A 24 9.83 -7.75 -11.16
CA ALA A 24 9.18 -7.29 -12.39
C ALA A 24 8.36 -6.00 -12.23
N ARG A 25 7.99 -5.62 -10.99
CA ARG A 25 7.16 -4.44 -10.69
C ARG A 25 7.95 -3.34 -9.99
N ALA A 26 9.15 -3.65 -9.55
CA ALA A 26 10.04 -2.73 -8.87
C ALA A 26 10.45 -1.57 -9.77
N HIS A 27 10.65 -0.43 -9.15
CA HIS A 27 11.08 0.81 -9.77
C HIS A 27 11.78 1.67 -8.73
N LEU A 28 12.41 2.73 -9.19
CA LEU A 28 13.08 3.72 -8.37
C LEU A 28 12.07 4.77 -7.91
N GLY A 29 12.07 5.04 -6.61
CA GLY A 29 11.43 6.20 -6.02
C GLY A 29 12.42 6.99 -5.18
N VAL A 30 12.05 8.22 -4.86
CA VAL A 30 12.89 9.15 -4.10
C VAL A 30 12.17 9.51 -2.81
N ASP A 31 12.77 9.11 -1.69
CA ASP A 31 12.23 9.36 -0.36
C ASP A 31 12.66 10.75 0.11
N HIS A 32 11.67 11.56 0.50
CA HIS A 32 11.88 12.95 0.89
C HIS A 32 12.70 13.12 2.16
N GLN A 33 12.81 12.08 2.99
CA GLN A 33 13.55 12.10 4.25
C GLN A 33 15.07 12.03 4.02
N TYR A 34 15.51 11.64 2.81
CA TYR A 34 16.92 11.40 2.48
C TYR A 34 17.49 12.39 1.44
N ILE A 35 16.73 13.44 1.12
CA ILE A 35 17.13 14.48 0.17
C ILE A 35 17.15 15.85 0.87
N SER A 36 18.08 16.69 0.46
CA SER A 36 18.27 18.04 1.00
C SER A 36 18.42 19.04 -0.14
N LEU A 37 17.65 20.12 -0.09
CA LEU A 37 17.73 21.19 -1.08
C LEU A 37 19.07 21.90 -1.06
N ASP A 38 19.67 22.07 0.11
CA ASP A 38 20.94 22.77 0.25
C ASP A 38 22.08 21.97 -0.38
N GLU A 39 22.08 20.64 -0.21
CA GLU A 39 23.02 19.74 -0.89
C GLU A 39 22.82 19.75 -2.40
N ALA A 40 21.56 19.64 -2.85
CA ALA A 40 21.23 19.56 -4.26
C ALA A 40 21.57 20.85 -5.03
N ARG A 41 21.37 22.02 -4.41
CA ARG A 41 21.65 23.33 -5.02
C ARG A 41 23.12 23.48 -5.41
N GLY A 42 24.04 22.97 -4.60
CA GLY A 42 25.48 23.00 -4.90
C GLY A 42 25.89 22.16 -6.12
N LEU A 43 25.02 21.27 -6.59
CA LEU A 43 25.24 20.38 -7.74
C LEU A 43 24.53 20.87 -9.02
N LEU A 44 23.84 22.00 -8.96
CA LEU A 44 23.23 22.61 -10.13
C LEU A 44 24.30 23.42 -10.88
N SER A 45 24.62 22.97 -12.09
CA SER A 45 25.53 23.65 -13.01
C SER A 45 24.87 23.79 -14.38
N PRO A 46 25.25 24.78 -15.20
CA PRO A 46 24.76 24.89 -16.56
C PRO A 46 24.94 23.59 -17.35
N GLY A 47 23.92 23.20 -18.11
CA GLY A 47 23.86 21.98 -18.90
C GLY A 47 23.59 20.69 -18.12
N CYS A 48 23.43 20.73 -16.79
CA CYS A 48 23.10 19.53 -16.04
C CYS A 48 21.65 19.08 -16.30
N SER A 49 21.42 17.75 -16.22
CA SER A 49 20.08 17.20 -16.34
C SER A 49 19.35 17.31 -15.00
N VAL A 50 18.12 17.79 -15.05
CA VAL A 50 17.26 18.02 -13.89
C VAL A 50 15.88 17.40 -14.07
N VAL A 51 15.21 17.19 -12.95
CA VAL A 51 13.78 16.85 -12.89
C VAL A 51 13.07 17.85 -12.00
N LEU A 52 11.76 18.00 -12.20
CA LEU A 52 10.92 18.86 -11.38
C LEU A 52 10.13 18.00 -10.38
N GLN A 53 10.23 18.33 -9.10
CA GLN A 53 9.31 17.83 -8.09
C GLN A 53 8.05 18.71 -8.09
N ILE A 54 6.88 18.10 -7.91
CA ILE A 54 5.62 18.79 -7.66
C ILE A 54 5.33 18.79 -6.15
N PRO A 55 5.46 19.93 -5.45
CA PRO A 55 5.20 20.01 -4.01
C PRO A 55 3.75 19.64 -3.66
N GLY A 56 3.55 19.14 -2.43
CA GLY A 56 2.22 18.79 -1.93
C GLY A 56 1.68 17.42 -2.40
N HIS A 57 2.34 16.75 -3.35
CA HIS A 57 1.97 15.42 -3.81
C HIS A 57 2.96 14.35 -3.34
N TRP A 58 2.41 13.32 -2.69
CA TRP A 58 3.18 12.30 -1.97
C TRP A 58 2.59 10.90 -2.18
N ASN A 59 3.46 9.89 -2.19
CA ASN A 59 3.05 8.50 -2.07
C ASN A 59 3.82 7.86 -0.91
N GLY A 60 3.23 7.84 0.29
CA GLY A 60 4.00 7.59 1.50
C GLY A 60 5.08 8.65 1.65
N ASN A 61 6.35 8.23 1.72
CA ASN A 61 7.50 9.13 1.82
C ASN A 61 8.03 9.61 0.46
N ASP A 62 7.51 9.07 -0.66
CA ASP A 62 8.11 9.34 -1.97
C ASP A 62 7.55 10.64 -2.59
N ILE A 63 8.47 11.46 -3.13
CA ILE A 63 8.10 12.71 -3.82
C ILE A 63 7.42 12.45 -5.16
N ALA A 64 6.49 13.33 -5.54
CA ALA A 64 5.96 13.40 -6.90
C ALA A 64 6.91 14.17 -7.83
N LEU A 65 7.16 13.61 -9.02
CA LEU A 65 7.97 14.21 -10.07
C LEU A 65 7.11 14.52 -11.29
N ALA A 66 7.38 15.63 -11.96
CA ALA A 66 6.67 16.02 -13.18
C ALA A 66 6.78 14.92 -14.25
N HIS A 67 5.68 14.63 -14.93
CA HIS A 67 5.61 13.68 -16.03
C HIS A 67 4.95 14.34 -17.24
N TRP A 68 5.74 14.60 -18.29
CA TRP A 68 5.24 15.21 -19.53
C TRP A 68 4.71 14.15 -20.50
N PRO A 69 3.58 14.37 -21.20
CA PRO A 69 2.80 15.61 -21.29
C PRO A 69 1.76 15.84 -20.19
N ILE A 70 1.50 14.86 -19.32
CA ILE A 70 0.39 14.97 -18.35
C ILE A 70 0.80 14.46 -16.97
N GLY A 71 0.64 15.35 -15.99
CA GLY A 71 0.59 15.02 -14.57
C GLY A 71 1.96 14.79 -13.92
N HIS A 72 1.95 13.89 -12.95
CA HIS A 72 3.12 13.54 -12.14
C HIS A 72 3.26 12.03 -11.99
N THR A 73 4.46 11.60 -11.63
CA THR A 73 4.83 10.21 -11.38
C THR A 73 5.63 10.12 -10.09
N TYR A 74 5.48 8.99 -9.38
CA TYR A 74 6.35 8.62 -8.25
C TYR A 74 7.49 7.70 -8.69
N ARG A 75 7.51 7.32 -9.98
CA ARG A 75 8.56 6.49 -10.60
C ARG A 75 9.62 7.40 -11.18
N PHE A 76 10.80 7.41 -10.56
CA PHE A 76 11.92 8.29 -10.92
C PHE A 76 12.36 8.13 -12.38
N GLU A 77 12.31 6.92 -12.92
CA GLU A 77 12.71 6.63 -14.30
C GLU A 77 11.75 7.23 -15.33
N LYS A 78 10.50 7.50 -14.93
CA LYS A 78 9.48 8.12 -15.79
C LYS A 78 9.40 9.64 -15.62
N ALA A 79 10.19 10.22 -14.71
CA ALA A 79 10.21 11.65 -14.49
C ALA A 79 10.66 12.38 -15.76
N HIS A 80 10.05 13.53 -16.03
CA HIS A 80 10.43 14.35 -17.16
C HIS A 80 11.79 15.00 -16.90
N ARG A 81 12.75 14.73 -17.80
CA ARG A 81 14.12 15.21 -17.71
C ARG A 81 14.29 16.42 -18.62
N LEU A 82 14.87 17.47 -18.05
CA LEU A 82 15.15 18.74 -18.71
C LEU A 82 16.62 19.10 -18.50
N THR A 83 17.11 20.09 -19.24
CA THR A 83 18.31 20.82 -18.83
C THR A 83 17.94 21.85 -17.77
N LEU A 84 18.92 22.27 -16.98
CA LEU A 84 18.73 23.33 -15.97
C LEU A 84 18.14 24.61 -16.59
N GLU A 85 18.64 25.03 -17.74
CA GLU A 85 18.18 26.25 -18.42
C GLU A 85 16.73 26.14 -18.86
N ALA A 86 16.34 24.98 -19.41
CA ALA A 86 14.96 24.72 -19.80
C ALA A 86 14.03 24.73 -18.58
N ALA A 87 14.45 24.13 -17.46
CA ALA A 87 13.68 24.13 -16.22
C ALA A 87 13.52 25.55 -15.64
N GLN A 88 14.58 26.36 -15.67
CA GLN A 88 14.54 27.77 -15.24
C GLN A 88 13.65 28.62 -16.16
N ALA A 89 13.68 28.36 -17.47
CA ALA A 89 12.87 29.08 -18.45
C ALA A 89 11.35 28.84 -18.29
N ILE A 90 10.93 27.73 -17.66
CA ILE A 90 9.52 27.51 -17.30
C ILE A 90 9.06 28.54 -16.26
N GLY A 91 9.97 29.03 -15.41
CA GLY A 91 9.68 30.12 -14.48
C GLY A 91 8.82 29.74 -13.27
N ASN A 92 8.75 28.44 -12.91
CA ASN A 92 8.01 27.99 -11.74
C ASN A 92 8.59 28.57 -10.44
N THR A 93 7.71 28.91 -9.49
CA THR A 93 8.15 29.21 -8.12
C THR A 93 8.46 27.92 -7.33
N PRO A 94 9.23 27.99 -6.22
CA PRO A 94 9.51 26.82 -5.38
C PRO A 94 8.26 26.13 -4.82
N GLU A 95 7.14 26.84 -4.70
CA GLU A 95 5.84 26.31 -4.28
C GLU A 95 5.15 25.52 -5.39
N GLU A 96 5.44 25.83 -6.66
CA GLU A 96 4.87 25.19 -7.84
C GLU A 96 5.71 24.00 -8.30
N ALA A 97 7.02 24.18 -8.38
CA ALA A 97 7.95 23.13 -8.74
C ALA A 97 9.35 23.35 -8.15
N VAL A 98 9.97 22.26 -7.71
CA VAL A 98 11.32 22.28 -7.17
C VAL A 98 12.27 21.56 -8.11
N ILE A 99 13.34 22.25 -8.53
CA ILE A 99 14.34 21.73 -9.46
C ILE A 99 15.34 20.85 -8.70
N TRP A 100 15.51 19.62 -9.16
CA TRP A 100 16.48 18.68 -8.60
C TRP A 100 17.47 18.20 -9.66
N PRO A 101 18.79 18.18 -9.37
CA PRO A 101 19.76 17.51 -10.21
C PRO A 101 19.44 16.01 -10.28
N VAL A 102 19.38 15.47 -11.50
CA VAL A 102 19.13 14.04 -11.73
C VAL A 102 20.15 13.17 -11.02
N ALA A 103 21.44 13.50 -11.15
CA ALA A 103 22.52 12.71 -10.55
C ALA A 103 22.43 12.66 -9.02
N TYR A 104 21.97 13.75 -8.39
CA TYR A 104 21.75 13.80 -6.95
C TYR A 104 20.61 12.86 -6.52
N LEU A 105 19.47 12.92 -7.22
CA LEU A 105 18.33 12.06 -6.92
C LEU A 105 18.61 10.59 -7.24
N GLU A 106 19.34 10.30 -8.31
CA GLU A 106 19.71 8.93 -8.69
C GLU A 106 20.56 8.25 -7.61
N ALA A 107 21.48 8.99 -6.99
CA ALA A 107 22.30 8.49 -5.87
C ALA A 107 21.48 8.23 -4.59
N LYS A 108 20.29 8.82 -4.46
CA LYS A 108 19.39 8.69 -3.31
C LYS A 108 18.16 7.82 -3.61
N ALA A 109 17.95 7.47 -4.87
CA ALA A 109 16.80 6.72 -5.30
C ALA A 109 16.89 5.29 -4.74
N ARG A 110 15.75 4.77 -4.30
CA ARG A 110 15.64 3.42 -3.75
C ARG A 110 14.69 2.59 -4.59
N ARG A 111 15.03 1.30 -4.71
CA ARG A 111 14.16 0.33 -5.33
C ARG A 111 12.96 0.05 -4.42
N LEU A 112 11.76 0.17 -4.98
CA LEU A 112 10.52 -0.06 -4.27
C LEU A 112 9.43 -0.60 -5.19
N VAL A 113 8.32 -1.05 -4.59
CA VAL A 113 7.09 -1.38 -5.32
C VAL A 113 5.92 -0.68 -4.63
N HIS A 114 5.02 -0.08 -5.40
CA HIS A 114 3.80 0.47 -4.83
C HIS A 114 2.81 -0.64 -4.53
N LYS A 115 2.14 -0.56 -3.36
CA LYS A 115 1.11 -1.51 -2.95
C LYS A 115 0.01 -1.71 -4.01
N ARG A 116 -0.38 -0.64 -4.72
CA ARG A 116 -1.42 -0.70 -5.77
C ARG A 116 -1.04 -1.58 -6.97
N ASP A 117 0.27 -1.77 -7.19
CA ASP A 117 0.80 -2.56 -8.30
C ASP A 117 1.00 -4.03 -7.88
N MET A 118 0.68 -4.39 -6.63
CA MET A 118 0.88 -5.71 -6.02
C MET A 118 -0.45 -6.44 -5.81
N ASN A 119 -0.53 -7.66 -6.32
CA ASN A 119 -1.69 -8.53 -6.14
C ASN A 119 -1.24 -9.93 -5.72
N ILE A 120 -1.55 -10.33 -4.48
CA ILE A 120 -1.09 -11.60 -3.90
C ILE A 120 -1.63 -12.81 -4.67
N LYS A 121 -2.83 -12.71 -5.25
CA LYS A 121 -3.42 -13.82 -6.03
C LYS A 121 -2.68 -14.05 -7.33
N GLU A 122 -2.32 -12.98 -8.02
CA GLU A 122 -1.49 -13.06 -9.22
C GLU A 122 -0.09 -13.55 -8.88
N ALA A 123 0.46 -13.08 -7.75
CA ALA A 123 1.79 -13.48 -7.31
C ALA A 123 1.88 -14.99 -7.03
N LEU A 124 0.86 -15.57 -6.42
CA LEU A 124 0.82 -17.00 -6.07
C LEU A 124 0.29 -17.90 -7.21
N GLN A 125 -0.09 -17.34 -8.35
CA GLN A 125 -0.58 -18.14 -9.46
C GLN A 125 0.51 -19.08 -9.99
N GLY A 126 0.22 -20.38 -10.07
CA GLY A 126 1.16 -21.39 -10.57
C GLY A 126 2.27 -21.79 -9.59
N THR A 127 2.30 -21.23 -8.38
CA THR A 127 3.27 -21.63 -7.33
C THR A 127 2.82 -22.85 -6.54
N GLY A 128 1.54 -23.24 -6.64
CA GLY A 128 0.93 -24.30 -5.84
C GLY A 128 0.60 -23.88 -4.40
N ILE A 129 0.84 -22.61 -4.04
CA ILE A 129 0.50 -22.06 -2.73
C ILE A 129 -0.94 -21.54 -2.76
N GLU A 130 -1.81 -22.12 -1.93
CA GLU A 130 -3.17 -21.63 -1.73
C GLU A 130 -3.29 -20.87 -0.40
N LEU A 131 -3.86 -19.67 -0.45
CA LEU A 131 -4.15 -18.88 0.74
C LEU A 131 -5.26 -19.56 1.54
N VAL A 132 -4.95 -19.98 2.76
CA VAL A 132 -5.97 -20.47 3.70
C VAL A 132 -6.84 -19.29 4.09
N ARG A 133 -8.08 -19.27 3.59
CA ARG A 133 -9.05 -18.25 4.04
C ARG A 133 -9.36 -18.51 5.50
N PRO A 134 -9.16 -17.52 6.40
CA PRO A 134 -9.51 -17.71 7.80
C PRO A 134 -10.99 -18.05 7.89
N ARG A 135 -11.31 -19.09 8.67
CA ARG A 135 -12.70 -19.47 8.92
C ARG A 135 -13.40 -18.26 9.53
N LYS A 136 -14.45 -17.75 8.88
CA LYS A 136 -15.28 -16.67 9.43
C LYS A 136 -15.69 -17.07 10.84
N GLN A 137 -15.22 -16.34 11.84
CA GLN A 137 -15.70 -16.53 13.20
C GLN A 137 -17.19 -16.23 13.20
N ARG A 138 -18.00 -17.24 13.52
CA ARG A 138 -19.44 -17.06 13.69
C ARG A 138 -19.65 -16.01 14.78
N LYS A 139 -20.38 -14.97 14.42
CA LYS A 139 -20.68 -13.85 15.33
C LYS A 139 -21.50 -14.38 16.50
N ALA A 140 -21.39 -13.77 17.67
CA ALA A 140 -22.05 -14.28 18.88
C ALA A 140 -23.57 -14.46 18.70
N TRP A 141 -24.21 -13.58 17.91
CA TRP A 141 -25.64 -13.64 17.60
C TRP A 141 -26.04 -14.68 16.55
N GLU A 142 -25.08 -15.26 15.83
CA GLU A 142 -25.32 -16.37 14.89
C GLU A 142 -25.31 -17.74 15.60
N ARG A 143 -24.92 -17.76 16.88
CA ARG A 143 -24.90 -18.98 17.69
C ARG A 143 -26.25 -19.13 18.40
N PRO A 144 -26.86 -20.32 18.37
CA PRO A 144 -28.01 -20.61 19.22
C PRO A 144 -27.62 -20.42 20.69
N LEU A 145 -28.45 -19.72 21.45
CA LEU A 145 -28.32 -19.58 22.91
C LEU A 145 -29.16 -20.67 23.57
N ASN A 146 -28.83 -21.04 24.80
CA ASN A 146 -29.68 -21.94 25.58
C ASN A 146 -30.63 -21.13 26.44
N CYS A 147 -31.90 -21.52 26.47
CA CYS A 147 -32.86 -20.98 27.43
C CYS A 147 -32.40 -21.29 28.86
N HIS A 148 -32.42 -20.30 29.76
CA HIS A 148 -31.96 -20.48 31.14
C HIS A 148 -32.86 -21.43 31.95
N GLY A 149 -34.14 -21.55 31.59
CA GLY A 149 -35.10 -22.40 32.31
C GLY A 149 -35.08 -23.87 31.87
N CYS A 150 -35.07 -24.14 30.55
CA CYS A 150 -35.17 -25.51 30.04
C CYS A 150 -33.98 -25.98 29.18
N GLY A 151 -32.96 -25.14 28.98
CA GLY A 151 -31.77 -25.47 28.21
C GLY A 151 -31.98 -25.56 26.69
N ARG A 152 -33.21 -25.38 26.19
CA ARG A 152 -33.52 -25.48 24.76
C ARG A 152 -32.88 -24.34 23.97
N PHE A 153 -32.43 -24.65 22.76
CA PHE A 153 -31.86 -23.65 21.87
C PHE A 153 -32.89 -22.59 21.47
N ILE A 154 -32.52 -21.32 21.63
CA ILE A 154 -33.25 -20.13 21.19
C ILE A 154 -32.33 -19.29 20.30
N SER A 155 -32.91 -18.53 19.37
CA SER A 155 -32.14 -17.56 18.58
C SER A 155 -31.76 -16.34 19.42
N TRP A 156 -30.73 -15.61 18.98
CA TRP A 156 -30.31 -14.37 19.62
C TRP A 156 -31.44 -13.34 19.71
N ASP A 157 -32.19 -13.15 18.62
CA ASP A 157 -33.33 -12.21 18.61
C ASP A 157 -34.51 -12.77 19.41
N GLY A 158 -34.71 -14.09 19.36
CA GLY A 158 -35.80 -14.78 20.06
C GLY A 158 -35.78 -14.55 21.57
N ARG A 159 -34.60 -14.32 22.16
CA ARG A 159 -34.45 -14.05 23.60
C ARG A 159 -35.08 -12.72 24.05
N PHE A 160 -35.21 -11.75 23.14
CA PHE A 160 -35.77 -10.42 23.40
C PHE A 160 -37.23 -10.31 22.95
N LEU A 161 -37.58 -11.04 21.90
CA LEU A 161 -38.89 -10.91 21.26
C LEU A 161 -39.97 -11.74 21.94
N ASN A 162 -39.61 -12.89 22.52
CA ASN A 162 -40.59 -13.80 23.13
C ASN A 162 -39.98 -14.52 24.34
N ASP A 163 -40.85 -14.88 25.29
CA ASP A 163 -40.51 -15.90 26.27
C ASP A 163 -40.26 -17.26 25.60
N CYS A 164 -39.56 -18.14 26.29
CA CYS A 164 -39.28 -19.48 25.76
C CYS A 164 -40.59 -20.20 25.43
N GLN A 165 -40.80 -20.55 24.16
CA GLN A 165 -42.00 -21.27 23.71
C GLN A 165 -42.20 -22.65 24.38
N ASN A 166 -41.16 -23.19 25.03
CA ASN A 166 -41.21 -24.49 25.70
C ASN A 166 -41.55 -24.38 27.19
N CYS A 167 -40.95 -23.43 27.91
CA CYS A 167 -41.09 -23.34 29.37
C CYS A 167 -41.56 -21.97 29.88
N GLY A 168 -41.84 -21.01 29.00
CA GLY A 168 -42.27 -19.65 29.35
C GLY A 168 -41.19 -18.78 30.01
N ALA A 169 -39.94 -19.25 30.10
CA ALA A 169 -38.88 -18.49 30.75
C ALA A 169 -38.43 -17.29 29.88
N ASN A 170 -38.31 -16.10 30.48
CA ASN A 170 -37.80 -14.89 29.84
C ASN A 170 -36.27 -14.95 29.73
N ASN A 171 -35.71 -14.86 28.52
CA ASN A 171 -34.28 -14.97 28.28
C ASN A 171 -33.61 -13.64 27.92
N CYS A 172 -34.27 -12.52 28.22
CA CYS A 172 -33.64 -11.21 28.18
C CYS A 172 -32.46 -11.15 29.17
N PRO A 173 -31.35 -10.46 28.82
CA PRO A 173 -30.25 -10.20 29.75
C PRO A 173 -30.67 -9.44 31.01
#